data_AF-A0A1C5K5P3-F1
#
_entry.id   AF-A0A1C5K5P3-F1
#
_cell.length_a   1.000
_cell.length_b   1.000
_cell.length_c   1.000
_cell.angle_alpha   90.00
_cell.angle_beta   90.00
_cell.angle_gamma   90.00
#
_symmetry.space_group_name_H-M   'P 1'
#
loop_
_entity.id
_entity.type
_entity.pdbx_description
1 polymer ?
#
loop_
_entity_poly.entity_id
_entity_poly.type
_entity_poly.pdbx_seq_one_letter_code
_entity_poly.pdbx_strand_id
1 'polypeptide(L)'
;MLYRMWWRTEDVLPLAETTMAAAHRSAGRRRRPALLLTSGPDGLSLTGSPGPAGQHPTAAKARAETWVRPATAPPAPEFRVVLPLPRCRIGRHSLWRLLRKASLRRLHWISITVDPSPGGRVRYEAAASRGDVLPPGITWTPMAVICDVVGGKAFRALVADGHTSVDDGAVLARFPRYAVQLMATHLDGLRLGDMPGEHPLLRFDGDTVVVEWEHGEFGFTRRIECDRINPDANGCYAIGAYQWPWTLLPTSDDGTHQEDAATGQDQPLPPSPWPATPT
;
A
#
# COMPACT_ATOMS: atom_id res chain seq x y z
N MET A 1 4.87 10.67 -21.04
CA MET A 1 5.27 9.84 -19.89
C MET A 1 4.00 9.31 -19.25
N LEU A 2 3.88 7.99 -19.05
CA LEU A 2 2.68 7.39 -18.44
C LEU A 2 2.84 7.39 -16.91
N TYR A 3 1.80 7.84 -16.21
CA TYR A 3 1.74 7.78 -14.76
C TYR A 3 0.88 6.59 -14.36
N ARG A 4 1.49 5.57 -13.74
CA ARG A 4 0.76 4.44 -13.14
C ARG A 4 0.67 4.67 -11.64
N MET A 5 -0.53 4.57 -11.09
CA MET A 5 -0.84 4.86 -9.69
C MET A 5 -1.73 3.74 -9.16
N TRP A 6 -1.69 3.50 -7.85
CA TRP A 6 -2.34 2.37 -7.21
C TRP A 6 -3.25 2.79 -6.07
N TRP A 7 -4.36 2.06 -5.95
CA TRP A 7 -5.32 2.19 -4.87
C TRP A 7 -5.75 0.81 -4.40
N ARG A 8 -6.17 0.73 -3.14
CA ARG A 8 -6.86 -0.42 -2.59
C ARG A 8 -8.23 -0.55 -3.24
N THR A 9 -8.57 -1.77 -3.64
CA THR A 9 -9.91 -2.08 -4.16
C THR A 9 -10.98 -1.79 -3.10
N GLU A 10 -10.66 -2.04 -1.82
CA GLU A 10 -11.58 -1.84 -0.69
C GLU A 10 -11.88 -0.37 -0.39
N ASP A 11 -11.00 0.56 -0.76
CA ASP A 11 -11.26 2.00 -0.61
C ASP A 11 -12.04 2.56 -1.80
N VAL A 12 -11.72 2.08 -3.01
CA VAL A 12 -12.29 2.64 -4.25
C VAL A 12 -13.68 2.07 -4.55
N LEU A 13 -13.93 0.80 -4.23
CA LEU A 13 -15.23 0.17 -4.51
C LEU A 13 -16.38 0.84 -3.74
N PRO A 14 -16.33 1.05 -2.40
CA PRO A 14 -17.39 1.73 -1.66
C PRO A 14 -17.64 3.15 -2.17
N LEU A 15 -16.58 3.86 -2.56
CA LEU A 15 -16.67 5.18 -3.17
C LEU A 15 -17.45 5.14 -4.50
N ALA A 16 -17.13 4.17 -5.36
CA ALA A 16 -17.82 3.98 -6.63
C ALA A 16 -19.30 3.57 -6.43
N GLU A 17 -19.59 2.68 -5.49
CA GLU A 17 -20.95 2.23 -5.20
C GLU A 17 -21.81 3.35 -4.62
N THR A 18 -21.28 4.12 -3.68
CA THR A 18 -21.96 5.30 -3.11
C THR A 18 -22.26 6.33 -4.19
N THR A 19 -21.29 6.58 -5.09
CA THR A 19 -21.45 7.52 -6.21
C THR A 19 -22.54 7.06 -7.17
N MET A 20 -22.56 5.77 -7.53
CA MET A 20 -23.58 5.17 -8.38
C MET A 20 -24.97 5.26 -7.73
N ALA A 21 -25.08 4.90 -6.45
CA ALA A 21 -26.34 4.97 -5.71
C ALA A 21 -26.88 6.41 -5.62
N ALA A 22 -26.01 7.39 -5.35
CA ALA A 22 -26.39 8.80 -5.32
C ALA A 22 -26.86 9.32 -6.69
N ALA A 23 -26.22 8.89 -7.78
CA ALA A 23 -26.64 9.22 -9.13
C ALA A 23 -28.01 8.61 -9.48
N HIS A 24 -28.28 7.37 -9.04
CA HIS A 24 -29.57 6.71 -9.26
C HIS A 24 -30.74 7.38 -8.51
N ARG A 25 -30.50 7.85 -7.28
CA ARG A 25 -31.54 8.57 -6.50
C ARG A 25 -31.91 9.93 -7.07
N SER A 26 -31.04 10.52 -7.89
CA SER A 26 -31.24 11.83 -8.50
C SER A 26 -32.07 11.73 -9.79
N ALA A 27 -33.37 11.46 -9.67
CA ALA A 27 -34.29 11.35 -10.80
C ALA A 27 -34.30 12.62 -11.68
N GLY A 28 -34.25 12.48 -13.01
CA GLY A 28 -34.59 13.54 -13.96
C GLY A 28 -33.48 14.12 -14.85
N ARG A 29 -32.19 13.78 -14.66
CA ARG A 29 -31.12 14.16 -15.59
C ARG A 29 -30.27 12.95 -15.96
N ARG A 30 -29.82 12.87 -17.22
CA ARG A 30 -28.81 11.89 -17.70
C ARG A 30 -27.47 12.14 -16.99
N ARG A 31 -27.39 11.80 -15.71
CA ARG A 31 -26.17 11.93 -14.91
C ARG A 31 -25.19 10.84 -15.34
N ARG A 32 -23.93 11.22 -15.49
CA ARG A 32 -22.81 10.31 -15.79
C ARG A 32 -21.95 10.21 -14.53
N PRO A 33 -22.29 9.33 -13.57
CA PRO A 33 -21.48 9.16 -12.38
C PRO A 33 -20.03 8.84 -12.74
N ALA A 34 -19.10 9.44 -12.03
CA ALA A 34 -17.67 9.28 -12.30
C ALA A 34 -16.88 9.33 -10.99
N LEU A 35 -15.69 8.72 -11.01
CA LEU A 35 -14.66 9.07 -10.06
C LEU A 35 -13.82 10.20 -10.64
N LEU A 36 -13.41 11.13 -9.80
CA LEU A 36 -12.51 12.22 -10.14
C LEU A 36 -11.14 11.88 -9.57
N LEU A 37 -10.17 11.65 -10.45
CA LEU A 37 -8.77 11.54 -10.11
C LEU A 37 -8.17 12.93 -10.08
N THR A 38 -7.62 13.33 -8.93
CA THR A 38 -6.97 14.62 -8.71
C THR A 38 -5.57 14.43 -8.17
N SER A 39 -4.61 15.14 -8.79
CA SER A 39 -3.26 15.35 -8.29
C SER A 39 -3.19 16.74 -7.66
N GLY A 40 -2.72 16.84 -6.42
CA GLY A 40 -2.60 18.10 -5.68
C GLY A 40 -1.54 18.01 -4.57
N PRO A 41 -1.45 19.03 -3.70
CA PRO A 41 -0.42 19.11 -2.65
C PRO A 41 -0.51 17.96 -1.64
N ASP A 42 -1.72 17.49 -1.33
CA ASP A 42 -1.97 16.34 -0.44
C ASP A 42 -1.79 14.98 -1.13
N GLY A 43 -1.15 14.95 -2.31
CA GLY A 43 -0.96 13.76 -3.13
C GLY A 43 -2.13 13.42 -4.05
N LEU A 44 -2.14 12.17 -4.51
CA LEU A 44 -3.06 11.65 -5.51
C LEU A 44 -4.30 11.03 -4.86
N SER A 45 -5.46 11.28 -5.45
CA SER A 45 -6.71 10.85 -4.85
C SER A 45 -7.88 10.67 -5.81
N LEU A 46 -8.82 9.83 -5.40
CA LEU A 46 -10.09 9.57 -6.05
C LEU A 46 -11.24 10.10 -5.18
N THR A 47 -12.16 10.83 -5.80
CA THR A 47 -13.41 11.28 -5.16
C THR A 47 -14.61 10.94 -6.03
N GLY A 48 -15.76 10.69 -5.40
CA GLY A 48 -17.01 10.38 -6.10
C GLY A 48 -17.69 11.63 -6.63
N SER A 49 -18.17 11.61 -7.88
CA SER A 49 -19.01 12.67 -8.45
C SER A 49 -20.29 12.09 -9.06
N PRO A 50 -21.46 12.30 -8.43
CA PRO A 50 -22.73 11.75 -8.91
C PRO A 50 -23.36 12.56 -10.05
N GLY A 51 -22.83 13.74 -10.38
CA GLY A 51 -23.34 14.68 -11.40
C GLY A 51 -22.35 14.94 -12.55
N PRO A 52 -22.63 15.87 -13.47
CA PRO A 52 -21.63 16.30 -14.46
C PRO A 52 -20.35 16.77 -13.72
N ALA A 53 -19.18 16.42 -14.30
CA ALA A 53 -17.88 16.68 -13.71
C ALA A 53 -17.75 18.17 -13.32
N GLY A 54 -17.85 18.46 -12.01
CA GLY A 54 -17.91 19.84 -11.51
C GLY A 54 -18.87 20.07 -10.34
N GLN A 55 -19.89 19.23 -10.15
CA GLN A 55 -20.72 19.29 -8.92
C GLN A 55 -20.06 18.55 -7.76
N HIS A 56 -20.30 19.08 -6.55
CA HIS A 56 -19.61 18.78 -5.29
C HIS A 56 -19.16 17.31 -5.19
N PRO A 57 -17.84 17.06 -5.12
CA PRO A 57 -17.34 15.72 -4.85
C PRO A 57 -17.89 15.24 -3.50
N THR A 58 -18.07 13.92 -3.37
CA THR A 58 -18.37 13.31 -2.07
C THR A 58 -17.25 13.64 -1.08
N ALA A 59 -17.59 13.83 0.20
CA ALA A 59 -16.59 14.01 1.26
C ALA A 59 -15.63 12.81 1.37
N ALA A 60 -16.10 11.60 1.03
CA ALA A 60 -15.27 10.40 0.96
C ALA A 60 -14.23 10.51 -0.17
N LYS A 61 -12.97 10.24 0.19
CA LYS A 61 -11.78 10.31 -0.67
C LYS A 61 -10.97 9.03 -0.47
N ALA A 62 -10.56 8.40 -1.56
CA ALA A 62 -9.57 7.31 -1.54
C ALA A 62 -8.21 7.88 -1.96
N ARG A 63 -7.18 7.71 -1.13
CA ARG A 63 -5.82 8.16 -1.43
C ARG A 63 -5.08 7.11 -2.25
N ALA A 64 -4.23 7.54 -3.15
CA ALA A 64 -3.35 6.63 -3.85
C ALA A 64 -2.27 6.15 -2.89
N GLU A 65 -2.08 4.85 -2.79
CA GLU A 65 -0.96 4.26 -2.07
C GLU A 65 0.20 4.18 -3.06
N THR A 66 0.90 5.29 -3.23
CA THR A 66 2.10 5.41 -4.06
C THR A 66 3.15 6.21 -3.31
N TRP A 67 4.41 6.00 -3.62
CA TRP A 67 5.50 6.77 -3.03
C TRP A 67 5.42 8.25 -3.40
N VAL A 68 5.82 9.07 -2.43
CA VAL A 68 6.06 10.49 -2.65
C VAL A 68 7.52 10.65 -3.09
N ARG A 69 7.75 11.51 -4.08
CA ARG A 69 9.11 11.82 -4.53
C ARG A 69 9.91 12.50 -3.42
N PRO A 70 11.25 12.45 -3.47
CA PRO A 70 12.10 13.26 -2.61
C PRO A 70 11.69 14.74 -2.66
N ALA A 71 11.84 15.47 -1.55
CA ALA A 71 11.51 16.89 -1.47
C ALA A 71 12.22 17.77 -2.53
N THR A 72 13.33 17.28 -3.08
CA THR A 72 14.12 17.91 -4.14
C THR A 72 13.57 17.69 -5.56
N ALA A 73 12.60 16.80 -5.72
CA ALA A 73 12.00 16.54 -7.03
C ALA A 73 11.03 17.65 -7.43
N PRO A 74 10.89 17.93 -8.75
CA PRO A 74 9.90 18.89 -9.21
C PRO A 74 8.48 18.45 -8.81
N PRO A 75 7.60 19.41 -8.46
CA PRO A 75 6.25 19.11 -8.02
C PRO A 75 5.52 18.27 -9.08
N ALA A 76 4.69 17.33 -8.63
CA ALA A 76 3.87 16.56 -9.55
C ALA A 76 2.95 17.51 -10.32
N PRO A 77 2.75 17.29 -11.64
CA PRO A 77 1.81 18.11 -12.39
C PRO A 77 0.43 18.00 -11.77
N GLU A 78 -0.23 19.14 -11.55
CA GLU A 78 -1.63 19.16 -11.17
C GLU A 78 -2.47 18.74 -12.37
N PHE A 79 -3.35 17.77 -12.16
CA PHE A 79 -4.27 17.33 -13.19
C PHE A 79 -5.56 16.81 -12.57
N ARG A 80 -6.61 16.86 -13.38
CA ARG A 80 -7.92 16.31 -13.07
C ARG A 80 -8.39 15.41 -14.20
N VAL A 81 -8.62 14.15 -13.89
CA VAL A 81 -9.10 13.14 -14.85
C VAL A 81 -10.46 12.63 -14.39
N VAL A 82 -11.43 12.61 -15.29
CA VAL A 82 -12.76 12.05 -15.05
C VAL A 82 -12.74 10.58 -15.45
N LEU A 83 -13.16 9.71 -14.55
CA LEU A 83 -13.23 8.27 -14.72
C LEU A 83 -14.70 7.81 -14.72
N PRO A 84 -15.35 7.70 -15.89
CA PRO A 84 -16.76 7.37 -15.95
C PRO A 84 -17.03 5.96 -15.39
N LEU A 85 -17.97 5.88 -14.46
CA LEU A 85 -18.46 4.61 -13.91
C LEU A 85 -19.42 3.87 -14.87
N PRO A 86 -20.33 4.55 -15.63
CA PRO A 86 -21.24 3.88 -16.56
C PRO A 86 -20.60 3.68 -17.95
N ARG A 87 -20.74 2.46 -18.50
CA ARG A 87 -20.57 2.05 -19.91
C ARG A 87 -19.52 2.81 -20.77
N CYS A 88 -18.36 3.21 -20.24
CA CYS A 88 -17.25 3.59 -21.11
C CYS A 88 -16.73 2.34 -21.83
N ARG A 89 -17.18 2.17 -23.07
CA ARG A 89 -16.67 1.19 -24.05
C ARG A 89 -15.28 1.61 -24.52
N ILE A 90 -14.28 1.49 -23.64
CA ILE A 90 -12.90 1.41 -24.09
C ILE A 90 -12.38 0.03 -23.68
N GLY A 91 -12.59 -0.94 -24.58
CA GLY A 91 -11.77 -2.15 -24.64
C GLY A 91 -12.17 -3.35 -23.78
N ARG A 92 -12.45 -3.23 -22.47
CA ARG A 92 -12.78 -4.36 -21.57
C ARG A 92 -13.30 -3.84 -20.22
N HIS A 93 -14.49 -4.30 -19.79
CA HIS A 93 -15.21 -4.04 -18.51
C HIS A 93 -15.27 -2.57 -18.01
N SER A 94 -16.46 -2.01 -17.75
CA SER A 94 -16.56 -0.70 -17.08
C SER A 94 -15.79 -0.69 -15.75
N LEU A 95 -15.19 0.44 -15.35
CA LEU A 95 -14.42 0.57 -14.10
C LEU A 95 -15.20 0.01 -12.89
N TRP A 96 -16.49 0.34 -12.78
CA TRP A 96 -17.36 -0.23 -11.75
C TRP A 96 -17.46 -1.77 -11.78
N ARG A 97 -17.55 -2.36 -12.98
CA ARG A 97 -17.57 -3.82 -13.14
C ARG A 97 -16.21 -4.44 -12.87
N LEU A 98 -15.12 -3.75 -13.21
CA LEU A 98 -13.77 -4.16 -12.84
C LEU A 98 -13.64 -4.21 -11.31
N LEU A 99 -14.04 -3.14 -10.61
CA LEU A 99 -13.97 -3.05 -9.14
C LEU A 99 -14.76 -4.17 -8.45
N ARG A 100 -16.01 -4.40 -8.88
CA ARG A 100 -16.81 -5.52 -8.36
C ARG A 100 -16.18 -6.88 -8.65
N LYS A 101 -15.67 -7.09 -9.86
CA LYS A 101 -14.99 -8.34 -10.23
C LYS A 101 -13.68 -8.51 -9.46
N ALA A 102 -12.96 -7.43 -9.19
CA ALA A 102 -11.73 -7.41 -8.41
C ALA A 102 -12.02 -7.84 -6.97
N SER A 103 -12.99 -7.21 -6.30
CA SER A 103 -13.43 -7.57 -4.96
C SER A 103 -13.87 -9.04 -4.88
N LEU A 104 -14.72 -9.51 -5.80
CA LEU A 104 -15.16 -10.92 -5.85
C LEU A 104 -14.00 -11.92 -6.06
N ARG A 105 -12.92 -11.50 -6.71
CA ARG A 105 -11.74 -12.33 -6.99
C ARG A 105 -10.57 -12.09 -6.02
N ARG A 106 -10.78 -11.30 -4.97
CA ARG A 106 -9.71 -10.89 -4.03
C ARG A 106 -8.50 -10.27 -4.74
N LEU A 107 -8.77 -9.44 -5.75
CA LEU A 107 -7.77 -8.57 -6.35
C LEU A 107 -7.74 -7.29 -5.52
N HIS A 108 -6.77 -7.21 -4.60
CA HIS A 108 -6.69 -6.15 -3.58
C HIS A 108 -6.33 -4.78 -4.14
N TRP A 109 -5.83 -4.74 -5.38
CA TRP A 109 -5.26 -3.54 -5.97
C TRP A 109 -5.90 -3.16 -7.30
N ILE A 110 -6.06 -1.85 -7.51
CA ILE A 110 -6.42 -1.25 -8.79
C ILE A 110 -5.32 -0.28 -9.20
N SER A 111 -4.77 -0.49 -10.39
CA SER A 111 -3.88 0.49 -11.02
C SER A 111 -4.64 1.34 -12.02
N ILE A 112 -4.35 2.64 -12.03
CA ILE A 112 -4.82 3.59 -13.04
C ILE A 112 -3.60 4.17 -13.72
N THR A 113 -3.52 3.99 -15.04
CA THR A 113 -2.47 4.57 -15.87
C THR A 113 -3.03 5.73 -16.66
N VAL A 114 -2.44 6.91 -16.50
CA VAL A 114 -2.82 8.15 -17.17
C VAL A 114 -1.69 8.59 -18.09
N ASP A 115 -2.05 8.85 -19.34
CA ASP A 115 -1.25 9.65 -20.26
C ASP A 115 -1.69 11.11 -20.18
N PRO A 116 -0.86 12.04 -19.69
CA PRO A 116 -1.23 13.44 -19.54
C PRO A 116 -1.21 14.22 -20.87
N SER A 117 -0.72 13.63 -21.96
CA SER A 117 -0.71 14.28 -23.26
C SER A 117 -2.13 14.59 -23.75
N PRO A 118 -2.34 15.63 -24.59
CA PRO A 118 -3.64 15.92 -25.17
C PRO A 118 -4.22 14.69 -25.90
N GLY A 119 -5.42 14.25 -25.50
CA GLY A 119 -6.04 13.02 -26.03
C GLY A 119 -5.49 11.72 -25.44
N GLY A 120 -4.68 11.82 -24.38
CA GLY A 120 -4.08 10.71 -23.67
C GLY A 120 -5.11 9.71 -23.15
N ARG A 121 -4.73 8.44 -23.15
CA ARG A 121 -5.62 7.34 -22.74
C ARG A 121 -5.50 7.07 -21.25
N VAL A 122 -6.63 6.77 -20.63
CA VAL A 122 -6.68 6.21 -19.28
C VAL A 122 -6.87 4.70 -19.38
N ARG A 123 -6.08 3.94 -18.63
CA ARG A 123 -6.21 2.49 -18.50
C ARG A 123 -6.37 2.12 -17.03
N TYR A 124 -7.14 1.07 -16.78
CA TYR A 124 -7.32 0.51 -15.44
C TYR A 124 -7.10 -1.00 -15.47
N GLU A 125 -6.47 -1.51 -14.43
CA GLU A 125 -6.17 -2.92 -14.25
C GLU A 125 -6.34 -3.29 -12.78
N ALA A 126 -6.87 -4.49 -12.51
CA ALA A 126 -6.97 -5.05 -11.17
C ALA A 126 -5.92 -6.15 -10.99
N ALA A 127 -5.27 -6.18 -9.83
CA ALA A 127 -4.23 -7.16 -9.52
C ALA A 127 -4.36 -7.66 -8.07
N ALA A 128 -3.91 -8.89 -7.83
CA ALA A 128 -3.83 -9.46 -6.49
C ALA A 128 -2.67 -8.86 -5.68
N SER A 129 -1.59 -8.50 -6.36
CA SER A 129 -0.39 -7.87 -5.81
C SER A 129 -0.01 -6.65 -6.65
N ARG A 130 0.60 -5.65 -6.03
CA ARG A 130 1.20 -4.52 -6.73
C ARG A 130 2.60 -4.88 -7.24
N GLY A 131 2.92 -4.56 -8.50
CA GLY A 131 4.18 -4.96 -9.16
C GLY A 131 5.30 -3.90 -9.14
N ASP A 132 4.95 -2.65 -8.85
CA ASP A 132 5.80 -1.45 -8.81
C ASP A 132 5.64 -0.78 -7.42
N VAL A 133 5.63 -1.62 -6.38
CA VAL A 133 5.54 -1.16 -4.98
C VAL A 133 6.67 -0.19 -4.66
N LEU A 134 7.82 -0.37 -5.30
CA LEU A 134 9.04 0.38 -5.01
C LEU A 134 9.37 1.33 -6.16
N PRO A 135 9.74 2.60 -5.88
CA PRO A 135 10.26 3.50 -6.92
C PRO A 135 11.40 2.87 -7.76
N PRO A 136 11.48 3.19 -9.07
CA PRO A 136 12.59 2.73 -9.89
C PRO A 136 13.89 3.48 -9.54
N GLY A 137 15.04 2.79 -9.61
CA GLY A 137 16.36 3.42 -9.45
C GLY A 137 16.73 3.84 -8.02
N ILE A 138 16.07 3.29 -7.00
CA ILE A 138 16.36 3.56 -5.58
C ILE A 138 17.70 2.98 -5.16
N THR A 139 18.43 3.76 -4.36
CA THR A 139 19.51 3.27 -3.50
C THR A 139 18.94 2.71 -2.20
N TRP A 140 19.36 1.49 -1.85
CA TRP A 140 18.87 0.77 -0.68
C TRP A 140 19.90 0.76 0.43
N THR A 141 19.50 1.20 1.62
CA THR A 141 20.38 1.24 2.79
C THR A 141 19.92 0.21 3.83
N PRO A 142 20.78 -0.73 4.25
CA PRO A 142 20.45 -1.66 5.32
C PRO A 142 20.25 -0.93 6.64
N MET A 143 19.08 -1.06 7.27
CA MET A 143 18.73 -0.39 8.52
C MET A 143 17.84 -1.29 9.40
N ALA A 144 17.67 -0.94 10.67
CA ALA A 144 16.64 -1.51 11.52
C ALA A 144 15.41 -0.60 11.53
N VAL A 145 14.22 -1.18 11.41
CA VAL A 145 12.94 -0.47 11.44
C VAL A 145 12.00 -1.06 12.47
N ILE A 146 11.15 -0.23 13.06
CA ILE A 146 10.08 -0.61 13.98
C ILE A 146 8.73 -0.15 13.41
N CYS A 147 7.66 -0.82 13.82
CA CYS A 147 6.30 -0.36 13.55
C CYS A 147 5.34 -0.94 14.59
N ASP A 148 4.51 -0.09 15.19
CA ASP A 148 3.57 -0.50 16.23
C ASP A 148 2.49 -1.46 15.70
N VAL A 149 2.16 -1.37 14.40
CA VAL A 149 1.25 -2.30 13.73
C VAL A 149 1.73 -3.75 13.88
N VAL A 150 3.05 -3.98 13.93
CA VAL A 150 3.65 -5.31 14.14
C VAL A 150 4.16 -5.52 15.57
N GLY A 151 3.58 -4.82 16.54
CA GLY A 151 3.92 -4.96 17.96
C GLY A 151 5.22 -4.25 18.38
N GLY A 152 5.69 -3.29 17.59
CA GLY A 152 6.83 -2.43 17.95
C GLY A 152 8.21 -3.09 17.90
N LYS A 153 8.31 -4.36 17.50
CA LYS A 153 9.59 -5.07 17.38
C LYS A 153 10.45 -4.52 16.24
N ALA A 154 11.76 -4.48 16.47
CA ALA A 154 12.73 -4.10 15.45
C ALA A 154 13.02 -5.25 14.46
N PHE A 155 13.02 -4.90 13.18
CA PHE A 155 13.34 -5.81 12.08
C PHE A 155 14.42 -5.22 11.18
N ARG A 156 15.34 -6.07 10.71
CA ARG A 156 16.32 -5.68 9.69
C ARG A 156 15.62 -5.54 8.34
N ALA A 157 15.85 -4.41 7.69
CA ALA A 157 15.27 -4.06 6.40
C ALA A 157 16.31 -3.41 5.49
N LEU A 158 15.97 -3.34 4.21
CA LEU A 158 16.56 -2.40 3.27
C LEU A 158 15.57 -1.23 3.15
N VAL A 159 16.02 -0.02 3.48
CA VAL A 159 15.21 1.20 3.42
C VAL A 159 15.54 1.97 2.14
N ALA A 160 14.51 2.45 1.46
CA ALA A 160 14.65 3.28 0.28
C ALA A 160 15.13 4.68 0.67
N ASP A 161 16.34 5.04 0.28
CA ASP A 161 16.90 6.35 0.62
C ASP A 161 16.10 7.49 -0.05
N GLY A 162 15.84 8.56 0.70
CA GLY A 162 15.12 9.75 0.24
C GLY A 162 13.63 9.55 -0.12
N HIS A 163 13.04 8.38 0.14
CA HIS A 163 11.64 8.10 -0.18
C HIS A 163 10.85 7.72 1.08
N THR A 164 9.71 8.39 1.26
CA THR A 164 8.79 8.11 2.36
C THR A 164 7.44 7.63 1.82
N SER A 165 6.67 7.01 2.70
CA SER A 165 5.25 6.80 2.49
C SER A 165 4.48 8.13 2.61
N VAL A 166 3.21 8.12 2.22
CA VAL A 166 2.35 9.32 2.13
C VAL A 166 2.02 9.89 3.51
N ASP A 167 2.12 9.08 4.57
CA ASP A 167 1.78 9.48 5.93
C ASP A 167 3.04 9.59 6.82
N ASP A 168 3.17 10.73 7.49
CA ASP A 168 4.04 11.03 8.65
C ASP A 168 5.54 10.69 8.57
N GLY A 169 6.13 10.71 7.37
CA GLY A 169 7.57 10.51 7.22
C GLY A 169 8.02 9.06 7.45
N ALA A 170 7.06 8.11 7.47
CA ALA A 170 7.37 6.69 7.53
C ALA A 170 8.21 6.27 6.32
N VAL A 171 9.18 5.39 6.57
CA VAL A 171 10.14 4.95 5.55
C VAL A 171 9.56 3.83 4.69
N LEU A 172 10.03 3.74 3.44
CA LEU A 172 9.71 2.60 2.58
C LEU A 172 10.75 1.50 2.80
N ALA A 173 10.34 0.44 3.46
CA ALA A 173 11.17 -0.71 3.78
C ALA A 173 10.83 -1.93 2.90
N ARG A 174 11.87 -2.71 2.57
CA ARG A 174 11.72 -4.08 2.08
C ARG A 174 12.52 -5.03 2.94
N PHE A 175 12.00 -6.24 3.12
CA PHE A 175 12.49 -7.20 4.07
C PHE A 175 12.97 -8.45 3.34
N PRO A 176 14.17 -8.96 3.62
CA PRO A 176 14.56 -10.29 3.13
C PRO A 176 13.64 -11.36 3.74
N ARG A 177 13.50 -12.51 3.06
CA ARG A 177 12.59 -13.59 3.49
C ARG A 177 12.73 -13.97 4.97
N TYR A 178 13.95 -14.08 5.48
CA TYR A 178 14.20 -14.45 6.88
C TYR A 178 13.60 -13.42 7.85
N ALA A 179 13.65 -12.13 7.53
CA ALA A 179 13.12 -11.07 8.38
C ALA A 179 11.58 -11.14 8.42
N VAL A 180 10.95 -11.46 7.28
CA VAL A 180 9.51 -11.68 7.21
C VAL A 180 9.08 -12.93 7.97
N GLN A 181 9.88 -14.01 7.94
CA GLN A 181 9.62 -15.20 8.75
C GLN A 181 9.70 -14.90 10.25
N LEU A 182 10.71 -14.14 10.68
CA LEU A 182 10.82 -13.68 12.07
C LEU A 182 9.65 -12.78 12.48
N MET A 183 9.18 -11.93 11.57
CA MET A 183 8.01 -11.08 11.76
C MET A 183 6.74 -11.92 11.92
N ALA A 184 6.52 -12.93 11.07
CA ALA A 184 5.40 -13.85 11.18
C ALA A 184 5.39 -14.59 12.52
N THR A 185 6.54 -15.17 12.93
CA THR A 185 6.66 -15.84 14.23
C THR A 185 6.39 -14.90 15.41
N HIS A 186 6.84 -13.64 15.31
CA HIS A 186 6.58 -12.65 16.35
C HIS A 186 5.09 -12.33 16.47
N LEU A 187 4.41 -12.08 15.35
CA LEU A 187 2.98 -11.78 15.30
C LEU A 187 2.14 -12.96 15.79
N ASP A 188 2.52 -14.20 15.45
CA ASP A 188 1.88 -15.40 15.98
C ASP A 188 2.04 -15.52 17.51
N GLY A 189 3.16 -15.06 18.06
CA GLY A 189 3.39 -15.00 19.51
C GLY A 189 2.51 -13.97 20.21
N LEU A 190 2.37 -12.77 19.63
CA LEU A 190 1.50 -11.70 20.17
C LEU A 190 0.03 -12.14 20.22
N ARG A 191 -0.42 -12.86 19.19
CA ARG A 191 -1.78 -13.40 19.12
C ARG A 191 -2.19 -14.29 20.31
N LEU A 192 -1.24 -14.91 21.00
CA LEU A 192 -1.53 -15.74 22.18
C LEU A 192 -1.78 -14.91 23.46
N GLY A 193 -1.38 -13.63 23.47
CA GLY A 193 -1.54 -12.71 24.60
C GLY A 193 -2.51 -11.56 24.38
N ASP A 194 -2.78 -11.19 23.12
CA ASP A 194 -3.45 -9.94 22.73
C ASP A 194 -4.89 -10.14 22.22
N MET A 195 -5.61 -9.02 22.02
CA MET A 195 -6.99 -9.04 21.55
C MET A 195 -7.05 -9.42 20.06
N PRO A 196 -7.97 -10.31 19.63
CA PRO A 196 -8.13 -10.63 18.21
C PRO A 196 -8.31 -9.39 17.36
N GLY A 197 -7.53 -9.29 16.29
CA GLY A 197 -7.57 -8.16 15.34
C GLY A 197 -6.70 -6.96 15.69
N GLU A 198 -5.93 -7.02 16.78
CA GLU A 198 -4.98 -5.96 17.16
C GLU A 198 -3.77 -5.90 16.21
N HIS A 199 -3.26 -7.07 15.81
CA HIS A 199 -2.10 -7.21 14.94
C HIS A 199 -2.43 -7.99 13.66
N PRO A 200 -1.73 -7.72 12.55
CA PRO A 200 -1.86 -8.51 11.34
C PRO A 200 -1.26 -9.90 11.53
N LEU A 201 -1.66 -10.83 10.67
CA LEU A 201 -1.07 -12.14 10.52
C LEU A 201 -0.34 -12.22 9.17
N LEU A 202 0.85 -12.80 9.19
CA LEU A 202 1.65 -13.03 8.00
C LEU A 202 1.76 -14.53 7.76
N ARG A 203 1.36 -14.96 6.57
CA ARG A 203 1.45 -16.36 6.16
C ARG A 203 2.10 -16.49 4.80
N PHE A 204 3.00 -17.44 4.65
CA PHE A 204 3.53 -17.79 3.34
C PHE A 204 2.56 -18.70 2.58
N ASP A 205 2.31 -18.35 1.32
CA ASP A 205 1.64 -19.16 0.31
C ASP A 205 2.61 -19.31 -0.87
N GLY A 206 3.46 -20.34 -0.78
CA GLY A 206 4.65 -20.48 -1.62
C GLY A 206 5.65 -19.34 -1.37
N ASP A 207 5.93 -18.58 -2.44
CA ASP A 207 6.78 -17.39 -2.37
C ASP A 207 5.99 -16.11 -2.09
N THR A 208 4.66 -16.14 -2.06
CA THR A 208 3.85 -14.97 -1.75
C THR A 208 3.62 -14.88 -0.24
N VAL A 209 3.78 -13.69 0.33
CA VAL A 209 3.32 -13.39 1.70
C VAL A 209 1.89 -12.89 1.63
N VAL A 210 1.01 -13.53 2.38
CA VAL A 210 -0.39 -13.16 2.55
C VAL A 210 -0.52 -12.41 3.87
N VAL A 211 -1.08 -11.20 3.81
CA VAL A 211 -1.37 -10.36 4.97
C VAL A 211 -2.84 -10.54 5.30
N GLU A 212 -3.13 -11.01 6.52
CA GLU A 212 -4.47 -11.27 7.01
C GLU A 212 -4.74 -10.46 8.28
N TRP A 213 -5.99 -10.05 8.50
CA TRP A 213 -6.43 -9.46 9.76
C TRP A 213 -7.52 -10.32 10.37
N GLU A 214 -7.47 -10.49 11.69
CA GLU A 214 -8.57 -11.11 12.42
C GLU A 214 -9.68 -10.07 12.65
N HIS A 215 -10.92 -10.47 12.36
CA HIS A 215 -12.09 -9.64 12.54
C HIS A 215 -13.11 -10.40 13.38
N GLY A 216 -13.43 -9.87 14.54
CA GLY A 216 -14.50 -10.38 15.39
C GLY A 216 -15.85 -9.86 14.91
N GLU A 217 -16.74 -10.75 14.50
CA GLU A 217 -18.13 -10.42 14.18
C GLU A 217 -19.06 -11.39 14.93
N PHE A 218 -19.94 -10.87 15.79
CA PHE A 218 -20.97 -11.65 16.51
C PHE A 218 -20.44 -12.88 17.26
N GLY A 219 -19.28 -12.77 17.92
CA GLY A 219 -18.69 -13.87 18.71
C GLY A 219 -17.89 -14.88 17.88
N PHE A 220 -17.73 -14.64 16.58
CA PHE A 220 -16.85 -15.42 15.70
C PHE A 220 -15.69 -14.58 15.22
N THR A 221 -14.48 -15.13 15.28
CA THR A 221 -13.29 -14.53 14.66
C THR A 221 -13.13 -15.10 13.25
N ARG A 222 -13.14 -14.22 12.24
CA ARG A 222 -12.78 -14.59 10.86
C ARG A 222 -11.47 -13.94 10.46
N ARG A 223 -10.73 -14.58 9.56
CA ARG A 223 -9.56 -13.99 8.93
C ARG A 223 -9.93 -13.37 7.59
N ILE A 224 -9.55 -12.11 7.41
CA ILE A 224 -9.75 -11.37 6.17
C ILE A 224 -8.39 -11.17 5.54
N GLU A 225 -8.20 -11.72 4.35
CA GLU A 225 -7.03 -11.45 3.54
C GLU A 225 -7.10 -10.01 3.02
N CYS A 226 -6.10 -9.21 3.37
CA CYS A 226 -6.00 -7.82 2.95
C CYS A 226 -4.93 -7.66 1.87
N ASP A 227 -3.83 -8.40 1.88
CA ASP A 227 -2.82 -8.21 0.84
C ASP A 227 -2.08 -9.49 0.45
N ARG A 228 -1.51 -9.47 -0.76
CA ARG A 228 -0.61 -10.49 -1.29
C ARG A 228 0.64 -9.83 -1.83
N ILE A 229 1.77 -10.15 -1.23
CA ILE A 229 3.05 -9.50 -1.47
C ILE A 229 4.01 -10.54 -2.04
N ASN A 230 4.39 -10.35 -3.30
CA ASN A 230 5.42 -11.15 -3.95
C ASN A 230 6.81 -10.56 -3.66
N PRO A 231 7.86 -11.39 -3.63
CA PRO A 231 9.22 -10.88 -3.55
C PRO A 231 9.55 -10.09 -4.81
N ASP A 232 10.40 -9.08 -4.65
CA ASP A 232 11.05 -8.42 -5.77
C ASP A 232 12.15 -9.31 -6.39
N ALA A 233 12.82 -8.81 -7.41
CA ALA A 233 13.90 -9.52 -8.09
C ALA A 233 15.08 -9.90 -7.16
N ASN A 234 15.21 -9.27 -5.99
CA ASN A 234 16.23 -9.53 -4.98
C ASN A 234 15.72 -10.42 -3.84
N GLY A 235 14.53 -11.02 -3.97
CA GLY A 235 13.95 -11.88 -2.94
C GLY A 235 13.43 -11.12 -1.71
N CYS A 236 13.25 -9.79 -1.81
CA CYS A 236 12.79 -8.94 -0.72
C CYS A 236 11.30 -8.60 -0.84
N TYR A 237 10.63 -8.47 0.29
CA TYR A 237 9.20 -8.25 0.41
C TYR A 237 8.92 -6.84 0.95
N ALA A 238 8.09 -6.07 0.27
CA ALA A 238 7.69 -4.73 0.71
C ALA A 238 6.48 -4.80 1.68
N ILE A 239 6.67 -5.45 2.82
CA ILE A 239 5.62 -5.70 3.82
C ILE A 239 5.10 -4.38 4.39
N GLY A 240 3.78 -4.16 4.31
CA GLY A 240 3.13 -2.97 4.86
C GLY A 240 3.48 -1.66 4.14
N ALA A 241 4.11 -1.72 2.97
CA ALA A 241 4.46 -0.52 2.23
C ALA A 241 3.21 0.35 2.01
N TYR A 242 3.31 1.64 2.37
CA TYR A 242 2.23 2.65 2.30
C TYR A 242 1.07 2.51 3.29
N GLN A 243 1.03 1.43 4.07
CA GLN A 243 -0.04 1.17 5.03
C GLN A 243 0.47 1.19 6.47
N TRP A 244 1.71 0.78 6.68
CA TRP A 244 2.30 0.64 7.99
C TRP A 244 3.35 1.72 8.20
N PRO A 245 3.29 2.47 9.30
CA PRO A 245 4.23 3.56 9.59
C PRO A 245 5.57 2.98 10.07
N TRP A 246 6.35 2.41 9.15
CA TRP A 246 7.71 1.99 9.46
C TRP A 246 8.57 3.19 9.82
N THR A 247 9.23 3.15 10.96
CA THR A 247 10.17 4.19 11.40
C THR A 247 11.55 3.57 11.58
N LEU A 248 12.59 4.37 11.35
CA LEU A 248 13.97 3.95 11.62
C LEU A 248 14.12 3.78 13.14
N LEU A 249 14.71 2.67 13.55
CA LEU A 249 15.19 2.56 14.92
C LEU A 249 16.35 3.56 15.09
N PRO A 250 16.34 4.42 16.11
CA PRO A 250 17.46 5.31 16.36
C PRO A 250 18.72 4.46 16.52
N THR A 251 19.72 4.67 15.66
CA THR A 251 21.07 4.20 15.97
C THR A 251 21.54 5.02 17.15
N SER A 252 21.66 4.39 18.32
CA SER A 252 22.31 5.01 19.48
C SER A 252 23.73 5.40 19.05
N ASP A 253 23.93 6.68 18.77
CA ASP A 253 25.23 7.28 18.48
C ASP A 253 26.01 7.59 19.78
N ASP A 254 25.69 6.86 20.86
CA ASP A 254 26.43 6.93 22.11
C ASP A 254 27.43 5.78 22.17
N GLY A 255 28.68 6.11 21.84
CA GLY A 255 29.86 5.31 22.14
C GLY A 255 30.11 5.23 23.65
N THR A 256 29.17 4.66 24.39
CA THR A 256 29.34 4.36 25.82
C THR A 256 28.96 2.91 26.06
N HIS A 257 29.99 2.07 26.19
CA HIS A 257 29.86 0.79 26.85
C HIS A 257 29.27 1.03 28.25
N GLN A 258 28.07 0.50 28.48
CA GLN A 258 27.66 0.11 29.81
C GLN A 258 26.92 -1.22 29.69
N GLU A 259 27.67 -2.29 29.92
CA GLU A 259 27.14 -3.62 30.21
C GLU A 259 26.26 -3.52 31.46
N ASP A 260 24.96 -3.70 31.29
CA ASP A 260 24.13 -4.26 32.34
C ASP A 260 23.47 -5.53 31.81
N ALA A 261 23.87 -6.63 32.43
CA ALA A 261 23.53 -7.99 32.07
C ALA A 261 22.04 -8.29 32.33
N ALA A 262 21.33 -8.69 31.27
CA ALA A 262 20.12 -9.49 31.36
C ALA A 262 20.19 -10.63 30.31
N THR A 263 20.84 -11.71 30.74
CA THR A 263 20.70 -13.11 30.32
C THR A 263 19.77 -13.42 29.13
N GLY A 264 20.35 -13.87 28.01
CA GLY A 264 19.67 -14.81 27.10
C GLY A 264 20.03 -14.70 25.61
N GLN A 265 21.12 -15.37 25.21
CA GLN A 265 21.56 -15.67 23.83
C GLN A 265 22.22 -14.53 23.03
N ASP A 266 23.47 -14.25 23.40
CA ASP A 266 24.50 -13.84 22.43
C ASP A 266 24.68 -14.97 21.39
N GLN A 267 24.05 -14.81 20.23
CA GLN A 267 24.43 -15.55 19.04
C GLN A 267 25.36 -14.65 18.22
N PRO A 268 26.63 -15.03 17.96
CA PRO A 268 27.51 -14.25 17.11
C PRO A 268 26.86 -14.06 15.74
N LEU A 269 26.98 -12.84 15.20
CA LEU A 269 26.48 -12.46 13.88
C LEU A 269 26.90 -13.52 12.84
N PRO A 270 25.97 -14.17 12.13
CA PRO A 270 26.35 -14.96 10.96
C PRO A 270 26.96 -14.02 9.89
N PRO A 271 27.93 -14.51 9.10
CA PRO A 271 28.59 -13.70 8.08
C PRO A 271 27.57 -13.08 7.13
N SER A 272 27.82 -11.83 6.73
CA SER A 272 27.02 -11.10 5.75
C SER A 272 26.75 -11.99 4.52
N PRO A 273 25.48 -12.24 4.15
CA PRO A 273 25.15 -12.94 2.90
C PRO A 273 25.34 -12.05 1.67
N TRP A 274 25.77 -10.80 1.85
CA TRP A 274 25.95 -9.83 0.76
C TRP A 274 27.39 -9.86 0.25
N PRO A 275 27.62 -10.07 -1.07
CA PRO A 275 28.92 -9.80 -1.65
C PRO A 275 29.26 -8.33 -1.43
N ALA A 276 30.49 -8.06 -0.99
CA ALA A 276 31.01 -6.71 -0.95
C ALA A 276 30.85 -6.06 -2.33
N THR A 277 30.26 -4.87 -2.36
CA THR A 277 30.13 -4.08 -3.59
C THR A 277 31.52 -3.89 -4.20
N PRO A 278 31.75 -4.20 -5.48
CA PRO A 278 33.01 -3.87 -6.12
C PRO A 278 33.14 -2.34 -6.17
N THR A 279 34.27 -1.85 -5.63
CA THR A 279 34.79 -0.48 -5.77
C THR A 279 35.07 -0.12 -7.21
#